data_AF-D5X757-F1
#
_entry.id   AF-D5X757-F1
#
_cell.length_a   1.000
_cell.length_b   1.000
_cell.length_c   1.000
_cell.angle_alpha   90.00
_cell.angle_beta   90.00
_cell.angle_gamma   90.00
#
_symmetry.space_group_name_H-M   'P 1'
#
loop_
_entity.id
_entity.type
_entity.pdbx_description
1 polymer ?
#
loop_
_entity_poly.entity_id
_entity_poly.type
_entity_poly.pdbx_seq_one_letter_code
_entity_poly.pdbx_strand_id
1 'polypeptide(L)'
;MQRSNRTSAYRGKDATNPWLFTKKTVWMQRVSDAVKAGAAAFLQGSTRLEKVPFLVQKFSARYPTNLTSRNDLSTRKRGKTVQRWIGYYDGSDHVNWCLFVWPGEDFERSSDAWQDLKSQRVRHTGYELVRITKSGAKAPVLTWRYQKQRFEEIHDEIVQVIRQRHDARLEQIIHSLHRSPGFAGVRQQVKKLWQIVRAEWKRTRSKSEECPAIPPNIGYVRRLPDVGMLWSELMQSTTKKGANDGDDTSQTKSRKAGNPAVRVQSVSGRTPEKT
;
A
#
# COMPACT_ATOMS: atom_id res chain seq x y z
N MET A 1 -7.09 3.91 34.16
CA MET A 1 -6.71 3.80 32.72
C MET A 1 -7.81 3.01 31.99
N GLN A 2 -8.86 3.70 31.53
CA GLN A 2 -10.04 3.07 30.93
C GLN A 2 -9.65 2.39 29.61
N ARG A 3 -9.74 1.05 29.56
CA ARG A 3 -9.75 0.31 28.30
C ARG A 3 -11.07 0.64 27.61
N SER A 4 -11.07 1.67 26.77
CA SER A 4 -12.14 1.90 25.80
C SER A 4 -12.35 0.59 25.03
N ASN A 5 -13.49 -0.05 25.28
CA ASN A 5 -13.97 -1.22 24.55
C ASN A 5 -14.37 -0.74 23.15
N ARG A 6 -13.40 -0.30 22.34
CA ARG A 6 -13.62 -0.01 20.92
C ARG A 6 -13.82 -1.35 20.23
N THR A 7 -15.07 -1.74 20.06
CA THR A 7 -15.47 -2.80 19.15
C THR A 7 -14.80 -2.55 17.81
N SER A 8 -14.04 -3.51 17.34
CA SER A 8 -13.30 -3.36 16.09
C SER A 8 -14.28 -3.36 14.92
N ALA A 9 -14.21 -2.36 14.06
CA ALA A 9 -15.17 -2.14 12.98
C ALA A 9 -15.15 -3.26 11.94
N TYR A 10 -14.00 -3.91 11.74
CA TYR A 10 -13.85 -4.98 10.75
C TYR A 10 -14.20 -6.38 11.27
N ARG A 11 -14.30 -6.55 12.59
CA ARG A 11 -14.59 -7.87 13.19
C ARG A 11 -16.09 -8.10 13.28
N GLY A 12 -16.48 -9.36 13.16
CA GLY A 12 -17.87 -9.82 13.20
C GLY A 12 -18.67 -9.45 11.96
N LYS A 13 -17.99 -9.00 10.88
CA LYS A 13 -18.65 -8.66 9.62
C LYS A 13 -18.85 -9.92 8.80
N ASP A 14 -19.99 -9.97 8.13
CA ASP A 14 -20.40 -11.10 7.31
C ASP A 14 -19.41 -11.32 6.15
N ALA A 15 -19.19 -12.58 5.78
CA ALA A 15 -18.31 -12.95 4.69
C ALA A 15 -18.80 -12.45 3.33
N THR A 16 -20.12 -12.27 3.17
CA THR A 16 -20.77 -11.71 1.98
C THR A 16 -20.61 -10.18 1.88
N ASN A 17 -20.33 -9.50 2.99
CA ASN A 17 -20.14 -8.06 3.03
C ASN A 17 -18.98 -7.66 3.97
N PRO A 18 -17.74 -8.04 3.62
CA PRO A 18 -16.59 -7.83 4.49
C PRO A 18 -16.22 -6.35 4.57
N TRP A 19 -15.64 -5.97 5.71
CA TRP A 19 -15.07 -4.63 5.89
C TRP A 19 -13.69 -4.52 5.24
N LEU A 20 -13.47 -3.42 4.54
CA LEU A 20 -12.20 -3.10 3.88
C LEU A 20 -11.64 -1.80 4.44
N PHE A 21 -10.37 -1.83 4.86
CA PHE A 21 -9.67 -0.63 5.27
C PHE A 21 -9.39 0.25 4.05
N THR A 22 -9.58 1.55 4.19
CA THR A 22 -9.29 2.54 3.12
C THR A 22 -8.06 3.39 3.43
N LYS A 23 -7.45 3.19 4.61
CA LYS A 23 -6.23 3.90 5.02
C LYS A 23 -5.09 2.90 5.27
N LYS A 24 -4.06 2.97 4.42
CA LYS A 24 -2.87 2.09 4.45
C LYS A 24 -2.28 1.92 5.84
N THR A 25 -2.04 3.02 6.54
CA THR A 25 -1.40 2.99 7.87
C THR A 25 -2.25 2.32 8.94
N VAL A 26 -3.59 2.39 8.83
CA VAL A 26 -4.53 1.69 9.72
C VAL A 26 -4.50 0.20 9.43
N TRP A 27 -4.58 -0.19 8.16
CA TRP A 27 -4.46 -1.59 7.75
C TRP A 27 -3.16 -2.21 8.23
N MET A 28 -2.03 -1.53 8.01
CA MET A 28 -0.70 -1.94 8.49
C MET A 28 -0.68 -2.15 10.02
N GLN A 29 -1.38 -1.32 10.80
CA GLN A 29 -1.52 -1.52 12.25
C GLN A 29 -2.31 -2.79 12.58
N ARG A 30 -3.40 -3.08 11.88
CA ARG A 30 -4.23 -4.26 12.15
C ARG A 30 -3.56 -5.56 11.75
N VAL A 31 -2.78 -5.53 10.67
CA VAL A 31 -1.85 -6.61 10.34
C VAL A 31 -0.84 -6.84 11.47
N SER A 32 -0.20 -5.78 11.98
CA SER A 32 0.70 -5.90 13.13
C SER A 32 0.01 -6.44 14.39
N ASP A 33 -1.24 -6.02 14.65
CA ASP A 33 -2.03 -6.52 15.78
C ASP A 33 -2.33 -8.01 15.67
N ALA A 34 -2.62 -8.50 14.46
CA ALA A 34 -2.86 -9.93 14.23
C ALA A 34 -1.62 -10.76 14.57
N VAL A 35 -0.46 -10.36 14.06
CA VAL A 35 0.82 -11.02 14.37
C VAL A 35 1.18 -10.90 15.85
N LYS A 36 0.93 -9.73 16.47
CA LYS A 36 1.13 -9.52 17.91
C LYS A 36 0.21 -10.38 18.77
N ALA A 37 -1.02 -10.62 18.32
CA ALA A 37 -1.99 -11.46 19.00
C ALA A 37 -1.72 -12.97 18.83
N GLY A 38 -0.59 -13.35 18.22
CA GLY A 38 -0.13 -14.73 18.16
C GLY A 38 -0.61 -15.53 16.95
N ALA A 39 -0.93 -14.86 15.83
CA ALA A 39 -1.14 -15.59 14.58
C ALA A 39 0.11 -16.44 14.26
N ALA A 40 -0.08 -17.68 13.81
CA ALA A 40 1.01 -18.60 13.53
C ALA A 40 1.45 -18.55 12.06
N ALA A 41 0.50 -18.44 11.15
CA ALA A 41 0.73 -18.37 9.72
C ALA A 41 -0.21 -17.36 9.05
N PHE A 42 0.08 -17.05 7.79
CA PHE A 42 -0.76 -16.18 6.98
C PHE A 42 -0.78 -16.58 5.51
N LEU A 43 -1.86 -16.20 4.83
CA LEU A 43 -1.92 -16.05 3.39
C LEU A 43 -1.96 -14.56 3.06
N GLN A 44 -1.43 -14.20 1.90
CA GLN A 44 -1.47 -12.84 1.39
C GLN A 44 -1.73 -12.88 -0.11
N GLY A 45 -2.50 -11.92 -0.60
CA GLY A 45 -2.73 -11.78 -2.04
C GLY A 45 -3.39 -10.46 -2.40
N SER A 46 -3.78 -10.39 -3.67
CA SER A 46 -4.58 -9.31 -4.24
C SER A 46 -5.77 -9.94 -4.98
N THR A 47 -6.93 -9.30 -4.96
CA THR A 47 -8.12 -9.74 -5.70
C THR A 47 -8.90 -8.54 -6.20
N ARG A 48 -9.63 -8.68 -7.30
CA ARG A 48 -10.54 -7.62 -7.77
C ARG A 48 -11.59 -7.30 -6.71
N LEU A 49 -11.96 -6.03 -6.58
CA LEU A 49 -12.92 -5.57 -5.58
C LEU A 49 -14.22 -6.38 -5.64
N GLU A 50 -14.76 -6.62 -6.84
CA GLU A 50 -15.98 -7.41 -7.08
C GLU A 50 -15.92 -8.87 -6.59
N LYS A 51 -14.70 -9.46 -6.51
CA LYS A 51 -14.52 -10.87 -6.12
C LYS A 51 -14.27 -11.05 -4.62
N VAL A 52 -14.17 -9.97 -3.86
CA VAL A 52 -13.86 -10.00 -2.43
C VAL A 52 -14.86 -10.88 -1.63
N PRO A 53 -16.19 -10.76 -1.78
CA PRO A 53 -17.13 -11.58 -1.02
C PRO A 53 -16.97 -13.07 -1.29
N PHE A 54 -16.77 -13.47 -2.55
CA PHE A 54 -16.57 -14.88 -2.92
C PHE A 54 -15.30 -15.45 -2.27
N LEU A 55 -14.23 -14.66 -2.26
CA LEU A 55 -12.98 -15.06 -1.63
C LEU A 55 -13.13 -15.21 -0.11
N VAL A 56 -13.76 -14.26 0.57
CA VAL A 56 -13.95 -14.33 2.03
C VAL A 56 -14.90 -15.47 2.41
N GLN A 57 -15.96 -15.72 1.63
CA GLN A 57 -16.85 -16.87 1.83
C GLN A 57 -16.09 -18.20 1.70
N LYS A 58 -15.21 -18.34 0.70
CA LYS A 58 -14.36 -19.52 0.55
C LYS A 58 -13.50 -19.80 1.78
N PHE A 59 -13.00 -18.76 2.45
CA PHE A 59 -12.25 -18.93 3.70
C PHE A 59 -13.17 -19.28 4.88
N SER A 60 -14.29 -18.57 5.02
CA SER A 60 -15.29 -18.80 6.07
C SER A 60 -15.91 -20.19 6.02
N ALA A 61 -15.97 -20.83 4.84
CA ALA A 61 -16.46 -22.19 4.68
C ALA A 61 -15.55 -23.25 5.32
N ARG A 62 -14.25 -22.96 5.49
CA ARG A 62 -13.28 -23.90 6.08
C ARG A 62 -13.14 -23.71 7.59
N TYR A 63 -13.00 -22.45 8.02
CA TYR A 63 -12.80 -22.12 9.43
C TYR A 63 -13.55 -20.84 9.79
N PRO A 64 -13.95 -20.68 11.07
CA PRO A 64 -14.53 -19.45 11.56
C PRO A 64 -13.63 -18.25 11.25
N THR A 65 -14.09 -17.38 10.36
CA THR A 65 -13.33 -16.23 9.85
C THR A 65 -13.92 -14.93 10.39
N ASN A 66 -13.05 -14.01 10.79
CA ASN A 66 -13.44 -12.66 11.23
C ASN A 66 -14.44 -12.62 12.38
N LEU A 67 -14.38 -13.59 13.31
CA LEU A 67 -15.17 -13.57 14.53
C LEU A 67 -15.02 -12.26 15.32
N THR A 68 -16.08 -11.89 16.04
CA THR A 68 -16.01 -10.83 17.06
C THR A 68 -14.90 -11.13 18.06
N SER A 69 -14.33 -10.12 18.70
CA SER A 69 -13.22 -10.32 19.66
C SER A 69 -13.55 -11.34 20.76
N ARG A 70 -14.80 -11.36 21.23
CA ARG A 70 -15.30 -12.30 22.24
C ARG A 70 -15.35 -13.73 21.69
N ASN A 71 -15.93 -13.91 20.51
CA ASN A 71 -16.10 -15.23 19.89
C ASN A 71 -14.75 -15.81 19.42
N ASP A 72 -13.86 -14.97 18.91
CA ASP A 72 -12.48 -15.32 18.57
C ASP A 72 -11.76 -15.90 19.79
N LEU A 73 -11.77 -15.18 20.92
CA LEU A 73 -11.11 -15.64 22.15
C LEU A 73 -11.73 -16.94 22.68
N SER A 74 -13.07 -17.01 22.72
CA SER A 74 -13.79 -18.20 23.18
C SER A 74 -13.51 -19.42 22.30
N THR A 75 -13.44 -19.23 20.98
CA THR A 75 -13.16 -20.32 20.03
C THR A 75 -11.74 -20.83 20.16
N ARG A 76 -10.75 -19.93 20.27
CA ARG A 76 -9.35 -20.32 20.53
C ARG A 76 -9.17 -21.04 21.86
N LYS A 77 -9.89 -20.64 22.92
CA LYS A 77 -9.86 -21.34 24.22
C LYS A 77 -10.40 -22.77 24.16
N ARG A 78 -11.27 -23.07 23.19
CA ARG A 78 -11.81 -24.43 22.95
C ARG A 78 -10.93 -25.25 22.01
N GLY A 79 -9.69 -24.85 21.77
CA GLY A 79 -8.78 -25.55 20.88
C GLY A 79 -9.17 -25.50 19.40
N LYS A 80 -10.12 -24.64 18.99
CA LYS A 80 -10.56 -24.54 17.59
C LYS A 80 -9.81 -23.47 16.81
N THR A 81 -9.60 -23.74 15.53
CA THR A 81 -8.95 -22.85 14.58
C THR A 81 -9.78 -21.60 14.35
N VAL A 82 -9.10 -20.46 14.34
CA VAL A 82 -9.71 -19.17 14.00
C VAL A 82 -8.91 -18.51 12.90
N GLN A 83 -9.63 -17.93 11.94
CA GLN A 83 -9.05 -17.12 10.88
C GLN A 83 -9.44 -15.65 11.00
N ARG A 84 -8.56 -14.77 10.52
CA ARG A 84 -8.83 -13.33 10.46
C ARG A 84 -8.41 -12.75 9.13
N TRP A 85 -9.40 -12.27 8.40
CA TRP A 85 -9.27 -11.55 7.15
C TRP A 85 -9.10 -10.04 7.39
N ILE A 86 -8.11 -9.44 6.74
CA ILE A 86 -7.84 -8.01 6.80
C ILE A 86 -7.56 -7.50 5.37
N GLY A 87 -8.54 -6.86 4.75
CA GLY A 87 -8.44 -6.28 3.40
C GLY A 87 -8.14 -4.78 3.40
N TYR A 88 -7.40 -4.31 2.41
CA TYR A 88 -7.06 -2.91 2.14
C TYR A 88 -7.40 -2.54 0.71
N TYR A 89 -8.22 -1.50 0.57
CA TYR A 89 -8.60 -0.89 -0.68
C TYR A 89 -7.98 0.50 -0.78
N ASP A 90 -7.15 0.73 -1.81
CA ASP A 90 -6.47 2.00 -2.04
C ASP A 90 -7.15 2.88 -3.09
N GLY A 91 -8.33 2.47 -3.57
CA GLY A 91 -9.04 3.14 -4.66
C GLY A 91 -8.74 2.59 -6.05
N SER A 92 -7.85 1.60 -6.18
CA SER A 92 -7.64 0.84 -7.42
C SER A 92 -8.72 -0.22 -7.63
N ASP A 93 -8.71 -0.95 -8.74
CA ASP A 93 -9.64 -2.07 -8.98
C ASP A 93 -9.38 -3.30 -8.07
N HIS A 94 -8.28 -3.28 -7.30
CA HIS A 94 -7.83 -4.42 -6.52
C HIS A 94 -7.78 -4.14 -5.01
N VAL A 95 -8.07 -5.18 -4.23
CA VAL A 95 -7.95 -5.22 -2.78
C VAL A 95 -6.74 -6.05 -2.40
N ASN A 96 -5.80 -5.43 -1.69
CA ASN A 96 -4.68 -6.13 -1.06
C ASN A 96 -5.16 -6.75 0.25
N TRP A 97 -4.83 -8.01 0.53
CA TRP A 97 -5.39 -8.70 1.68
C TRP A 97 -4.41 -9.64 2.38
N CYS A 98 -4.69 -9.88 3.66
CA CYS A 98 -4.06 -10.94 4.43
C CYS A 98 -5.12 -11.77 5.16
N LEU A 99 -4.92 -13.08 5.19
CA LEU A 99 -5.67 -14.02 6.01
C LEU A 99 -4.72 -14.62 7.05
N PHE A 100 -4.94 -14.32 8.32
CA PHE A 100 -4.16 -14.86 9.43
C PHE A 100 -4.85 -16.07 10.04
N VAL A 101 -4.07 -17.02 10.54
CA VAL A 101 -4.60 -18.19 11.25
C VAL A 101 -4.00 -18.34 12.65
N TRP A 102 -4.87 -18.68 13.59
CA TRP A 102 -4.54 -19.22 14.90
C TRP A 102 -4.95 -20.69 14.87
N PRO A 103 -3.98 -21.61 14.66
CA PRO A 103 -4.29 -23.02 14.50
C PRO A 103 -4.83 -23.61 15.81
N GLY A 104 -5.91 -24.39 15.69
CA GLY A 104 -6.42 -25.28 16.71
C GLY A 104 -6.08 -26.74 16.41
N GLU A 105 -6.69 -27.65 17.14
CA GLU A 105 -6.59 -29.11 16.94
C GLU A 105 -7.15 -29.55 15.58
N ASP A 106 -8.16 -28.82 15.10
CA ASP A 106 -8.79 -28.98 13.79
C ASP A 106 -8.01 -28.32 12.64
N PHE A 107 -6.83 -27.73 12.91
CA PHE A 107 -6.04 -27.09 11.87
C PHE A 107 -5.28 -28.10 11.04
N GLU A 108 -5.82 -28.42 9.87
CA GLU A 108 -5.08 -29.13 8.86
C GLU A 108 -4.22 -28.16 8.05
N ARG A 109 -2.91 -28.30 8.15
CA ARG A 109 -1.95 -27.60 7.28
C ARG A 109 -1.87 -28.30 5.91
N SER A 110 -3.03 -28.58 5.31
CA SER A 110 -3.15 -29.36 4.07
C SER A 110 -2.83 -28.57 2.80
N SER A 111 -2.29 -27.34 2.91
CA SER A 111 -1.85 -26.57 1.75
C SER A 111 -0.50 -25.90 1.97
N ASP A 112 0.43 -26.14 1.05
CA ASP A 112 1.75 -25.48 0.95
C ASP A 112 1.67 -23.94 0.81
N ALA A 113 0.46 -23.39 0.63
CA ALA A 113 0.22 -21.96 0.51
C ALA A 113 0.45 -21.16 1.82
N TRP A 114 0.34 -21.78 3.01
CA TRP A 114 0.44 -21.07 4.29
C TRP A 114 1.87 -20.67 4.64
N GLN A 115 2.10 -19.36 4.73
CA GLN A 115 3.40 -18.80 5.11
C GLN A 115 3.55 -18.72 6.63
N ASP A 116 4.59 -19.36 7.17
CA ASP A 116 4.90 -19.31 8.61
C ASP A 116 5.41 -17.91 9.01
N LEU A 117 4.80 -17.28 10.03
CA LEU A 117 5.20 -15.95 10.50
C LEU A 117 6.54 -15.92 11.23
N LYS A 118 7.13 -17.09 11.54
CA LYS A 118 8.49 -17.20 12.08
C LYS A 118 9.56 -17.08 10.98
N SER A 119 9.30 -17.59 9.78
CA SER A 119 10.26 -17.62 8.67
C SER A 119 9.96 -16.57 7.60
N GLN A 120 8.68 -16.28 7.37
CA GLN A 120 8.21 -15.33 6.36
C GLN A 120 7.66 -14.06 6.99
N ARG A 121 7.72 -12.97 6.23
CA ARG A 121 7.29 -11.63 6.66
C ARG A 121 6.12 -11.17 5.82
N VAL A 122 5.14 -10.55 6.46
CA VAL A 122 4.07 -9.85 5.75
C VAL A 122 4.67 -8.64 5.05
N ARG A 123 4.38 -8.49 3.76
CA ARG A 123 4.94 -7.44 2.89
C ARG A 123 3.81 -6.59 2.33
N HIS A 124 4.04 -5.31 2.06
CA HIS A 124 3.06 -4.49 1.33
C HIS A 124 3.75 -3.27 0.73
N THR A 125 3.66 -3.07 -0.59
CA THR A 125 4.12 -1.84 -1.29
C THR A 125 5.54 -1.38 -0.88
N GLY A 126 6.52 -2.29 -0.94
CA GLY A 126 7.89 -1.99 -0.56
C GLY A 126 8.16 -1.92 0.95
N TYR A 127 7.18 -2.23 1.80
CA TYR A 127 7.34 -2.39 3.24
C TYR A 127 7.30 -3.87 3.65
N GLU A 128 7.93 -4.19 4.78
CA GLU A 128 7.86 -5.49 5.46
C GLU A 128 7.66 -5.31 6.97
N LEU A 129 6.89 -6.22 7.57
CA LEU A 129 6.70 -6.29 9.01
C LEU A 129 7.82 -7.12 9.63
N VAL A 130 8.54 -6.55 10.59
CA VAL A 130 9.68 -7.18 11.25
C VAL A 130 9.58 -7.13 12.76
N ARG A 131 10.21 -8.08 13.43
CA ARG A 131 10.50 -8.01 14.87
C ARG A 131 11.86 -7.37 15.05
N ILE A 132 11.92 -6.27 15.79
CA ILE A 132 13.17 -5.61 16.16
C ILE A 132 13.40 -5.73 17.66
N THR A 133 14.55 -6.27 18.05
CA THR A 133 15.02 -6.19 19.44
C THR A 133 15.79 -4.87 19.58
N LYS A 134 15.27 -3.95 20.39
CA LYS A 134 16.03 -2.73 20.71
C LYS A 134 17.01 -3.04 21.83
N SER A 135 18.15 -2.35 21.86
CA SER A 135 19.06 -2.39 23.01
C SER A 135 18.29 -2.04 24.29
N GLY A 136 18.43 -2.87 25.32
CA GLY A 136 17.72 -2.74 26.60
C GLY A 136 16.22 -3.11 26.59
N ALA A 137 15.65 -3.57 25.47
CA ALA A 137 14.25 -3.98 25.45
C ALA A 137 14.07 -5.43 25.94
N LYS A 138 13.15 -5.61 26.89
CA LYS A 138 12.79 -6.94 27.45
C LYS A 138 12.19 -7.91 26.42
N ALA A 139 11.64 -7.39 25.31
CA ALA A 139 11.05 -8.20 24.26
C ALA A 139 11.17 -7.52 22.88
N PRO A 140 11.24 -8.30 21.79
CA PRO A 140 11.19 -7.77 20.44
C PRO A 140 9.88 -7.01 20.17
N VAL A 141 9.98 -5.87 19.48
CA VAL A 141 8.84 -5.05 19.08
C VAL A 141 8.55 -5.25 17.59
N LEU A 142 7.29 -5.47 17.24
CA LEU A 142 6.85 -5.50 15.85
C LEU A 142 6.84 -4.08 15.27
N THR A 143 7.45 -3.90 14.10
CA THR A 143 7.45 -2.63 13.38
C THR A 143 7.51 -2.86 11.88
N TRP A 144 6.94 -1.92 11.12
CA TRP A 144 7.15 -1.88 9.68
C TRP A 144 8.42 -1.13 9.35
N ARG A 145 9.07 -1.56 8.28
CA ARG A 145 10.23 -0.91 7.67
C ARG A 145 10.16 -1.07 6.15
N TYR A 146 10.93 -0.28 5.39
CA TYR A 146 11.20 -0.57 4.00
C TYR A 146 11.86 -1.94 3.84
N GLN A 147 11.45 -2.66 2.81
CA GLN A 147 12.18 -3.83 2.33
C GLN A 147 13.62 -3.42 1.97
N LYS A 148 14.56 -4.36 2.10
CA LYS A 148 15.98 -4.12 1.83
C LYS A 148 16.18 -3.52 0.43
N GLN A 149 15.64 -4.21 -0.59
CA GLN A 149 15.70 -3.76 -1.98
C GLN A 149 15.14 -2.33 -2.15
N ARG A 150 13.94 -2.07 -1.59
CA ARG A 150 13.33 -0.73 -1.71
C ARG A 150 14.17 0.37 -1.04
N PHE A 151 14.82 0.05 0.07
CA PHE A 151 15.71 1.00 0.75
C PHE A 151 16.95 1.29 -0.10
N GLU A 152 17.53 0.26 -0.72
CA GLU A 152 18.70 0.36 -1.61
C GLU A 152 18.37 1.15 -2.88
N GLU A 153 17.22 0.88 -3.51
CA GLU A 153 16.74 1.66 -4.67
C GLU A 153 16.64 3.16 -4.35
N ILE A 154 16.07 3.52 -3.20
CA ILE A 154 15.96 4.93 -2.80
C ILE A 154 17.33 5.52 -2.48
N HIS A 155 18.22 4.75 -1.84
CA HIS A 155 19.59 5.16 -1.59
C HIS A 155 20.31 5.51 -2.90
N ASP A 156 20.27 4.60 -3.86
CA ASP A 156 20.96 4.75 -5.14
C ASP A 156 20.35 5.90 -5.96
N GLU A 157 19.03 6.04 -5.94
CA GLU A 157 18.33 7.17 -6.56
C GLU A 157 18.80 8.51 -5.96
N ILE A 158 18.88 8.63 -4.63
CA ILE A 158 19.38 9.83 -3.94
C ILE A 158 20.80 10.18 -4.41
N VAL A 159 21.69 9.18 -4.43
CA VAL A 159 23.08 9.38 -4.85
C VAL A 159 23.15 9.85 -6.30
N GLN A 160 22.40 9.21 -7.19
CA GLN A 160 22.37 9.54 -8.60
C GLN A 160 21.85 10.96 -8.85
N VAL A 161 20.73 11.35 -8.25
CA VAL A 161 20.11 12.67 -8.51
C VAL A 161 20.99 13.81 -7.97
N ILE A 162 21.70 13.60 -6.86
CA ILE A 162 22.64 14.61 -6.33
C ILE A 162 23.81 14.80 -7.29
N ARG A 163 24.38 13.72 -7.82
CA ARG A 163 25.52 13.75 -8.77
C ARG A 163 25.15 14.33 -10.12
N GLN A 164 23.94 14.04 -10.61
CA GLN A 164 23.42 14.55 -11.88
C GLN A 164 22.83 15.95 -11.78
N ARG A 165 22.83 16.57 -10.60
CA ARG A 165 22.27 17.90 -10.37
C ARG A 165 20.77 18.02 -10.65
N HIS A 166 20.01 16.96 -10.38
CA HIS A 166 18.55 16.91 -10.54
C HIS A 166 17.82 17.33 -9.25
N ASP A 167 17.92 18.61 -8.89
CA ASP A 167 17.50 19.11 -7.57
C ASP A 167 15.98 19.01 -7.35
N ALA A 168 15.16 19.28 -8.38
CA ALA A 168 13.71 19.09 -8.31
C ALA A 168 13.33 17.63 -8.00
N ARG A 169 14.10 16.65 -8.51
CA ARG A 169 13.87 15.23 -8.20
C ARG A 169 14.27 14.90 -6.77
N LEU A 170 15.37 15.46 -6.28
CA LEU A 170 15.78 15.30 -4.89
C LEU A 170 14.71 15.84 -3.92
N GLU A 171 14.13 16.99 -4.21
CA GLU A 171 13.03 17.55 -3.42
C GLU A 171 11.79 16.63 -3.40
N GLN A 172 11.43 16.06 -4.55
CA GLN A 172 10.35 15.06 -4.64
C GLN A 172 10.62 13.83 -3.77
N ILE A 173 11.88 13.34 -3.75
CA ILE A 173 12.28 12.21 -2.89
C ILE A 173 12.17 12.61 -1.42
N ILE A 174 12.69 13.77 -1.03
CA ILE A 174 12.61 14.28 0.35
C ILE A 174 11.14 14.39 0.81
N HIS A 175 10.28 14.97 -0.03
CA HIS A 175 8.85 15.08 0.23
C HIS A 175 8.18 13.72 0.38
N SER A 176 8.49 12.77 -0.50
CA SER A 176 7.95 11.39 -0.45
C SER A 176 8.40 10.66 0.81
N LEU A 177 9.68 10.79 1.17
CA LEU A 177 10.24 10.21 2.40
C LEU A 177 9.57 10.79 3.64
N HIS A 178 9.31 12.09 3.68
CA HIS A 178 8.63 12.72 4.80
C HIS A 178 7.20 12.19 5.02
N ARG A 179 6.51 11.77 3.95
CA ARG A 179 5.16 11.18 4.01
C ARG A 179 5.16 9.67 4.27
N SER A 180 6.33 9.06 4.50
CA SER A 180 6.41 7.64 4.83
C SER A 180 5.60 7.30 6.08
N PRO A 181 5.03 6.09 6.18
CA PRO A 181 4.39 5.63 7.41
C PRO A 181 5.34 5.73 8.60
N GLY A 182 5.01 6.55 9.60
CA GLY A 182 5.82 6.82 10.78
C GLY A 182 5.97 5.67 11.79
N PHE A 183 6.13 4.42 11.33
CA PHE A 183 6.53 3.29 12.17
C PHE A 183 8.00 3.39 12.57
N ALA A 184 8.37 2.81 13.71
CA ALA A 184 9.73 2.94 14.24
C ALA A 184 10.83 2.48 13.25
N GLY A 185 10.62 1.34 12.57
CA GLY A 185 11.57 0.85 11.56
C GLY A 185 11.72 1.77 10.35
N VAL A 186 10.60 2.25 9.80
CA VAL A 186 10.58 3.24 8.71
C VAL A 186 11.30 4.53 9.14
N ARG A 187 10.99 5.10 10.32
CA ARG A 187 11.63 6.33 10.79
C ARG A 187 13.15 6.18 10.93
N GLN A 188 13.62 5.03 11.43
CA GLN A 188 15.06 4.75 11.52
C GLN A 188 15.72 4.73 10.13
N GLN A 189 15.09 4.08 9.15
CA GLN A 189 15.60 4.05 7.78
C GLN A 189 15.57 5.42 7.11
N VAL A 190 14.48 6.19 7.24
CA VAL A 190 14.44 7.54 6.66
C VAL A 190 15.47 8.46 7.30
N LYS A 191 15.71 8.36 8.61
CA LYS A 191 16.82 9.10 9.25
C LYS A 191 18.16 8.76 8.58
N LYS A 192 18.42 7.49 8.26
CA LYS A 192 19.63 7.09 7.51
C LYS A 192 19.66 7.71 6.12
N LEU A 193 18.56 7.65 5.37
CA LEU A 193 18.47 8.27 4.03
C LEU A 193 18.73 9.78 4.09
N TRP A 194 18.22 10.49 5.10
CA TRP A 194 18.54 11.90 5.30
C TRP A 194 20.01 12.17 5.66
N GLN A 195 20.69 11.24 6.32
CA GLN A 195 22.13 11.34 6.54
C GLN A 195 22.89 11.17 5.21
N ILE A 196 22.44 10.25 4.36
CA ILE A 196 22.99 10.03 3.01
C ILE A 196 22.83 11.28 2.15
N VAL A 197 21.64 11.91 2.12
CA VAL A 197 21.42 13.17 1.39
C VAL A 197 22.46 14.23 1.81
N ARG A 198 22.61 14.47 3.12
CA ARG A 198 23.55 15.48 3.63
C ARG A 198 25.01 15.15 3.30
N ALA A 199 25.39 13.88 3.48
CA ALA A 199 26.76 13.44 3.25
C ALA A 199 27.12 13.53 1.75
N GLU A 200 26.23 13.07 0.88
CA GLU A 200 26.46 13.06 -0.56
C GLU A 200 26.41 14.47 -1.16
N TRP A 201 25.51 15.34 -0.67
CA TRP A 201 25.50 16.76 -1.04
C TRP A 201 26.83 17.43 -0.73
N LYS A 202 27.30 17.31 0.52
CA LYS A 202 28.59 17.89 0.96
C LYS A 202 29.78 17.37 0.15
N ARG A 203 29.72 16.10 -0.30
CA ARG A 203 30.80 15.47 -1.07
C ARG A 203 30.84 15.93 -2.54
N THR A 204 29.68 16.22 -3.12
CA THR A 204 29.52 16.40 -4.56
C THR A 204 29.31 17.85 -4.98
N ARG A 205 28.72 18.67 -4.10
CA ARG A 205 28.39 20.07 -4.38
C ARG A 205 29.40 21.01 -3.74
N SER A 206 29.50 22.22 -4.29
CA SER A 206 30.36 23.24 -3.71
C SER A 206 29.79 23.71 -2.35
N LYS A 207 30.63 24.34 -1.53
CA LYS A 207 30.19 24.93 -0.25
C LYS A 207 29.18 26.08 -0.42
N SER A 208 29.10 26.67 -1.61
CA SER A 208 28.18 27.77 -1.92
C SER A 208 26.78 27.28 -2.35
N GLU A 209 26.62 25.98 -2.62
CA GLU A 209 25.33 25.39 -3.00
C GLU A 209 24.58 24.88 -1.75
N GLU A 210 23.39 25.42 -1.51
CA GLU A 210 22.55 25.03 -0.38
C GLU A 210 21.85 23.69 -0.61
N CYS A 211 21.95 22.79 0.38
CA CYS A 211 21.24 21.51 0.36
C CYS A 211 19.74 21.75 0.54
N PRO A 212 18.86 21.10 -0.26
CA PRO A 212 17.42 21.21 -0.09
C PRO A 212 16.96 20.92 1.34
N ALA A 213 15.93 21.64 1.78
CA ALA A 213 15.44 21.56 3.15
C ALA A 213 14.94 20.15 3.49
N ILE A 214 15.62 19.50 4.43
CA ILE A 214 15.23 18.17 4.93
C ILE A 214 14.39 18.34 6.19
N PRO A 215 13.15 17.82 6.24
CA PRO A 215 12.33 17.86 7.44
C PRO A 215 13.03 17.22 8.65
N PRO A 216 12.82 17.74 9.87
CA PRO A 216 13.57 17.30 11.06
C PRO A 216 13.19 15.89 11.52
N ASN A 217 11.93 15.49 11.34
CA ASN A 217 11.43 14.18 11.74
C ASN A 217 10.23 13.74 10.90
N ILE A 218 9.95 12.43 10.90
CA ILE A 218 8.67 11.89 10.45
C ILE A 218 7.80 11.71 11.70
N GLY A 219 6.57 12.17 11.63
CA GLY A 219 5.59 12.03 12.71
C GLY A 219 5.40 10.59 13.17
N TYR A 220 5.06 10.40 14.44
CA TYR A 220 4.82 9.07 15.00
C TYR A 220 3.45 8.55 14.58
N VAL A 221 3.39 7.32 14.06
CA VAL A 221 2.10 6.63 13.90
C VAL A 221 1.61 6.20 15.28
N ARG A 222 0.65 6.95 15.83
CA ARG A 222 -0.13 6.60 17.04
C ARG A 222 -1.22 5.59 16.70
N ARG A 223 -1.86 4.98 17.70
CA ARG A 223 -3.00 4.10 17.47
C ARG A 223 -4.11 4.85 16.76
N LEU A 224 -4.44 4.44 15.54
CA LEU A 224 -5.50 5.04 14.75
C LEU A 224 -6.81 4.26 14.92
N PRO A 225 -7.99 4.91 14.85
CA PRO A 225 -9.26 4.20 14.76
C PRO A 225 -9.32 3.34 13.49
N ASP A 226 -10.24 2.37 13.47
CA ASP A 226 -10.55 1.65 12.23
C ASP A 226 -11.14 2.65 11.23
N VAL A 227 -10.56 2.71 10.02
CA VAL A 227 -11.01 3.58 8.93
C VAL A 227 -11.14 2.72 7.69
N GLY A 228 -12.36 2.65 7.16
CA GLY A 228 -12.75 1.73 6.11
C GLY A 228 -14.24 1.80 5.86
N MET A 229 -14.72 0.90 5.01
CA MET A 229 -16.12 0.80 4.60
C MET A 229 -16.49 -0.66 4.39
N LEU A 230 -17.78 -0.97 4.37
CA LEU A 230 -18.25 -2.29 3.92
C LEU A 230 -18.02 -2.43 2.41
N TRP A 231 -17.79 -3.65 1.95
CA TRP A 231 -17.59 -3.94 0.53
C TRP A 231 -18.73 -3.40 -0.34
N SER A 232 -19.98 -3.60 0.07
CA SER A 232 -21.17 -3.08 -0.64
C SER A 232 -21.17 -1.56 -0.81
N GLU A 233 -20.74 -0.82 0.21
CA GLU A 233 -20.62 0.65 0.14
C GLU A 233 -19.52 1.08 -0.85
N LEU A 234 -18.42 0.32 -0.92
CA LEU A 234 -17.35 0.57 -1.89
C LEU A 234 -17.81 0.29 -3.33
N MET A 235 -18.59 -0.76 -3.56
CA MET A 235 -19.17 -1.04 -4.89
C MET A 235 -20.13 0.07 -5.34
N GLN A 236 -20.94 0.63 -4.42
CA GLN A 236 -21.83 1.74 -4.75
C GLN A 236 -21.06 3.04 -5.06
N SER A 237 -20.00 3.34 -4.30
CA SER A 237 -19.20 4.56 -4.51
C SER A 237 -18.37 4.52 -5.79
N THR A 238 -17.85 3.35 -6.18
CA THR A 238 -17.13 3.16 -7.45
C THR A 238 -18.06 3.29 -8.66
N THR A 239 -19.28 2.73 -8.57
CA THR A 239 -20.30 2.86 -9.62
C THR A 239 -20.72 4.33 -9.83
N LYS A 240 -20.93 5.09 -8.75
CA LYS A 240 -21.28 6.52 -8.84
C LYS A 240 -20.16 7.38 -9.43
N LYS A 241 -18.90 7.04 -9.15
CA LYS A 241 -17.77 7.78 -9.71
C LYS A 241 -17.63 7.58 -11.23
N GLY A 242 -17.86 6.35 -11.71
CA GLY A 242 -17.90 6.06 -13.15
C GLY A 242 -19.05 6.73 -13.90
N ALA A 243 -20.17 7.03 -13.23
CA ALA A 243 -21.28 7.76 -13.83
C ALA A 243 -21.02 9.27 -13.96
N ASN A 244 -20.28 9.87 -13.02
CA ASN A 244 -19.95 11.31 -13.05
C ASN A 244 -18.82 11.64 -14.03
N ASP A 245 -17.87 10.73 -14.24
CA ASP A 245 -16.77 10.92 -15.21
C ASP A 245 -17.23 10.74 -16.68
N GLY A 246 -18.48 10.28 -16.89
CA GLY A 246 -19.09 10.04 -18.21
C GLY A 246 -19.89 11.21 -18.80
N ASP A 247 -20.08 12.31 -18.06
CA ASP A 247 -20.94 13.43 -18.48
C ASP A 247 -20.17 14.67 -18.98
N ASP A 248 -18.82 14.64 -18.98
CA ASP A 248 -17.98 15.81 -19.32
C ASP A 248 -17.36 15.76 -20.74
N THR A 249 -17.94 15.02 -21.68
CA THR A 249 -17.40 14.91 -23.07
C THR A 249 -18.38 15.24 -24.19
N SER A 250 -19.48 15.95 -23.90
CA SER A 250 -20.52 16.23 -24.90
C SER A 250 -20.90 17.71 -25.06
N GLN A 251 -19.96 18.66 -24.98
CA GLN A 251 -20.23 20.03 -25.47
C GLN A 251 -19.00 20.73 -26.08
N THR A 252 -18.48 20.23 -27.21
CA THR A 252 -17.83 21.13 -28.19
C THR A 252 -17.75 20.48 -29.57
N LYS A 253 -18.74 20.72 -30.43
CA LYS A 253 -18.60 20.65 -31.91
C LYS A 253 -19.86 21.17 -32.59
N SER A 254 -19.94 22.49 -32.79
CA SER A 254 -20.62 23.04 -33.97
C SER A 254 -20.17 24.48 -34.19
N ARG A 255 -19.26 24.69 -35.15
CA ARG A 255 -19.14 25.88 -35.98
C ARG A 255 -18.19 25.56 -37.14
N LYS A 256 -18.78 25.09 -38.23
CA LYS A 256 -18.17 25.01 -39.57
C LYS A 256 -18.01 26.44 -40.09
N ALA A 257 -16.78 26.83 -40.45
CA ALA A 257 -16.48 28.02 -41.25
C ALA A 257 -15.76 27.59 -42.54
N GLY A 258 -15.99 28.36 -43.60
CA GLY A 258 -15.81 27.99 -45.00
C GLY A 258 -14.36 27.80 -45.50
N ASN A 259 -14.32 27.05 -46.61
CA ASN A 259 -13.26 26.96 -47.63
C ASN A 259 -13.01 28.36 -48.28
N PRO A 260 -11.90 28.65 -49.03
CA PRO A 260 -11.46 27.83 -50.16
C PRO A 260 -9.95 27.63 -50.37
N ALA A 261 -9.69 26.63 -51.20
CA ALA A 261 -8.44 26.15 -51.76
C ALA A 261 -7.64 27.17 -52.59
N VAL A 262 -6.31 27.01 -52.55
CA VAL A 262 -5.37 27.53 -53.56
C VAL A 262 -4.76 26.33 -54.29
N ARG A 263 -4.91 26.31 -55.61
CA ARG A 263 -4.41 25.32 -56.57
C ARG A 263 -3.17 25.90 -57.24
N VAL A 264 -2.02 25.22 -57.13
CA VAL A 264 -0.83 25.50 -57.96
C VAL A 264 -0.54 24.25 -58.79
N GLN A 265 -0.60 24.42 -60.11
CA GLN A 265 -0.23 23.41 -61.11
C GLN A 265 1.28 23.45 -61.34
N SER A 266 1.93 22.29 -61.34
CA SER A 266 3.29 22.08 -61.83
C SER A 266 3.24 21.65 -63.31
N VAL A 267 4.04 22.32 -64.13
CA VAL A 267 4.29 21.99 -65.54
C VAL A 267 5.67 21.33 -65.63
N SER A 268 5.75 20.16 -66.26
CA SER A 268 7.03 19.56 -66.66
C SER A 268 6.91 18.84 -68.00
N GLY A 269 7.82 19.12 -68.93
CA GLY A 269 8.31 18.10 -69.87
C GLY A 269 8.73 18.54 -71.28
N ARG A 270 10.06 18.59 -71.47
CA ARG A 270 10.87 18.11 -72.64
C ARG A 270 10.70 18.83 -73.99
N THR A 271 11.71 19.02 -74.85
CA THR A 271 12.92 18.24 -75.20
C THR A 271 13.88 19.15 -76.02
N PRO A 272 15.17 18.83 -76.19
CA PRO A 272 15.64 18.21 -77.44
C PRO A 272 16.66 17.06 -77.14
N GLU A 273 16.95 16.08 -77.98
CA GLU A 273 17.58 16.10 -79.31
C GLU A 273 17.47 14.69 -79.92
N LYS A 274 17.52 14.60 -81.26
CA LYS A 274 18.53 13.80 -81.99
C LYS A 274 18.34 13.93 -83.50
N THR A 275 19.44 14.21 -84.20
CA THR A 275 19.76 13.66 -85.53
C THR A 275 19.72 12.15 -85.53
#